data_AF-A0A8H4EM28-F1
#
_entry.id   AF-A0A8H4EM28-F1
#
_cell.length_a   1.000
_cell.length_b   1.000
_cell.length_c   1.000
_cell.angle_alpha   90.00
_cell.angle_beta   90.00
_cell.angle_gamma   90.00
#
_symmetry.space_group_name_H-M   'P 1'
#
loop_
_entity.id
_entity.type
_entity.pdbx_description
1 polymer ?
#
loop_
_entity_poly.entity_id
_entity_poly.type
_entity_poly.pdbx_seq_one_letter_code
_entity_poly.pdbx_strand_id
1 'polypeptide(L)'
;MIITDFGLSKSLDDGTESISSGVYGRCEYCDPKYVLNPLKYKWNKHFDVYNIGVLFWELSSGVPPFNEFKNNPTKISNRLCKGREHPIEGTPIDFQNLYTAAWDGSPDKRPNFKEFAKS
;
A
#
# COMPACT_ATOMS: atom_id res chain seq x y z
N MET A 1 -13.32 -2.64 -12.95
CA MET A 1 -12.09 -3.21 -12.37
C MET A 1 -12.47 -4.50 -11.64
N ILE A 2 -11.78 -5.61 -11.88
CA ILE A 2 -11.97 -6.88 -11.17
C ILE A 2 -10.64 -7.21 -10.51
N ILE A 3 -10.64 -7.50 -9.21
CA ILE A 3 -9.45 -7.94 -8.46
C ILE A 3 -9.49 -9.46 -8.42
N THR A 4 -8.42 -10.10 -8.89
CA THR A 4 -8.25 -11.56 -8.92
C THR A 4 -6.91 -11.94 -8.29
N ASP A 5 -6.65 -13.24 -8.10
CA ASP A 5 -5.41 -13.78 -7.50
C ASP A 5 -5.27 -13.59 -5.98
N PHE A 6 -6.21 -14.15 -5.23
CA PHE A 6 -6.14 -14.25 -3.76
C PHE A 6 -5.42 -15.53 -3.29
N GLY A 7 -4.63 -16.20 -4.15
CA GLY A 7 -4.01 -17.49 -3.83
C GLY A 7 -3.06 -17.48 -2.64
N LEU A 8 -2.58 -16.29 -2.24
CA LEU A 8 -1.74 -16.05 -1.06
C LEU A 8 -2.47 -15.30 0.07
N SER A 9 -3.77 -15.02 -0.07
CA SER A 9 -4.56 -14.32 0.96
C SER A 9 -4.79 -15.22 2.17
N LYS A 10 -4.79 -14.63 3.36
CA LYS A 10 -5.06 -15.31 4.63
C LYS A 10 -6.17 -14.62 5.41
N SER A 11 -6.98 -15.39 6.12
CA SER A 11 -8.00 -14.84 7.00
C SER A 11 -7.35 -14.26 8.27
N LEU A 12 -7.91 -13.17 8.79
CA LEU A 12 -7.42 -12.53 10.01
C LEU A 12 -7.70 -13.38 11.28
N ASP A 13 -8.64 -14.32 11.18
CA ASP A 13 -9.09 -15.19 12.29
C ASP A 13 -8.29 -16.49 12.41
N ASP A 14 -7.42 -16.77 11.44
CA ASP A 14 -6.56 -17.95 11.46
C ASP A 14 -5.40 -17.66 12.42
N GLY A 15 -5.47 -18.20 13.64
CA GLY A 15 -4.57 -17.96 14.78
C GLY A 15 -3.09 -18.30 14.57
N THR A 16 -2.63 -18.43 13.32
CA THR A 16 -1.22 -18.45 12.96
C THR A 16 -0.61 -17.08 13.21
N GLU A 17 0.11 -16.96 14.32
CA GLU A 17 1.06 -15.88 14.52
C GLU A 17 2.04 -15.83 13.35
N SER A 18 2.20 -14.61 12.81
CA SER A 18 3.28 -14.16 11.93
C SER A 18 3.59 -15.04 10.70
N ILE A 19 3.26 -14.50 9.53
CA ILE A 19 3.92 -14.87 8.28
C ILE A 19 5.44 -14.78 8.52
N SER A 20 6.12 -15.90 8.30
CA SER A 20 7.57 -16.01 8.25
C SER A 20 8.16 -14.97 7.30
N SER A 21 8.72 -13.91 7.90
CA SER A 21 9.90 -13.11 7.54
C SER A 21 10.47 -13.16 6.11
N GLY A 22 9.63 -13.12 5.09
CA GLY A 22 10.04 -12.81 3.73
C GLY A 22 9.17 -11.67 3.22
N VAL A 23 9.79 -10.61 2.70
CA VAL A 23 9.10 -9.65 1.83
C VAL A 23 8.73 -10.39 0.55
N TYR A 24 7.75 -11.29 0.62
CA TYR A 24 7.15 -11.96 -0.52
C TYR A 24 6.09 -11.00 -1.07
N GLY A 25 6.57 -10.04 -1.84
CA GLY A 25 5.74 -8.99 -2.42
C GLY A 25 6.58 -7.87 -3.02
N ARG A 26 6.02 -7.16 -3.99
CA ARG A 26 6.61 -5.96 -4.57
C ARG A 26 6.64 -4.86 -3.51
N CYS A 27 7.85 -4.52 -3.03
CA CYS A 27 8.09 -3.57 -1.93
C CYS A 27 7.49 -2.19 -2.24
N GLU A 28 7.30 -1.89 -3.53
CA GLU A 28 6.72 -0.67 -4.05
C GLU A 28 5.30 -0.41 -3.53
N TYR A 29 4.55 -1.48 -3.22
CA TYR A 29 3.16 -1.40 -2.77
C TYR A 29 3.03 -1.53 -1.25
N CYS A 30 4.07 -1.99 -0.56
CA CYS A 30 3.98 -2.31 0.86
C CYS A 30 3.84 -1.07 1.75
N ASP A 31 3.07 -1.23 2.83
CA ASP A 31 2.98 -0.25 3.92
C ASP A 31 4.34 0.02 4.58
N PRO A 32 4.78 1.29 4.73
CA PRO A 32 6.04 1.63 5.40
C PRO A 32 6.14 1.06 6.82
N LYS A 33 5.03 0.94 7.55
CA LYS A 33 5.06 0.35 8.90
C LYS A 33 5.39 -1.15 8.87
N TYR A 34 4.95 -1.85 7.84
CA TYR A 34 5.32 -3.24 7.61
C TYR A 34 6.80 -3.37 7.24
N VAL A 35 7.29 -2.50 6.34
CA VAL A 35 8.70 -2.51 5.92
C VAL A 35 9.65 -2.21 7.10
N LEU A 36 9.25 -1.30 7.99
CA LEU A 36 10.04 -0.94 9.17
C LEU A 36 10.02 -2.01 10.27
N ASN A 37 8.90 -2.70 10.46
CA ASN A 37 8.72 -3.65 11.57
C ASN A 37 7.97 -4.92 11.15
N PRO A 38 8.50 -5.73 10.21
CA PRO A 38 7.77 -6.84 9.60
C PRO A 38 7.38 -7.94 10.60
N LEU A 39 8.14 -8.10 11.69
CA LEU A 39 7.86 -9.08 12.75
C LEU A 39 6.77 -8.61 13.73
N LYS A 40 6.52 -7.30 13.83
CA LYS A 40 5.61 -6.71 14.81
C LYS A 40 4.32 -6.21 14.16
N TYR A 41 4.39 -5.75 12.91
CA TYR A 41 3.25 -5.22 12.19
C TYR A 41 2.44 -6.36 11.58
N LYS A 42 1.31 -6.68 12.22
CA LYS A 42 0.36 -7.67 11.71
C LYS A 42 -0.43 -7.08 10.54
N TRP A 43 -0.67 -7.92 9.54
CA TRP A 43 -1.62 -7.60 8.48
C TRP A 43 -2.99 -7.26 9.06
N ASN A 44 -3.59 -6.21 8.52
CA ASN A 44 -4.88 -5.68 8.93
C ASN A 44 -5.55 -5.01 7.73
N LYS A 45 -6.83 -4.65 7.85
CA LYS A 45 -7.60 -4.02 6.77
C LYS A 45 -6.99 -2.70 6.27
N HIS A 46 -6.28 -1.97 7.12
CA HIS A 46 -5.61 -0.72 6.73
C HIS A 46 -4.39 -0.96 5.85
N PHE A 47 -3.78 -2.15 5.89
CA PHE A 47 -2.73 -2.55 4.95
C PHE A 47 -3.29 -2.71 3.54
N ASP A 48 -4.45 -3.38 3.39
CA ASP A 48 -5.08 -3.55 2.08
C ASP A 48 -5.53 -2.21 1.48
N VAL A 49 -6.10 -1.32 2.31
CA VAL A 49 -6.45 0.06 1.91
C VAL A 49 -5.22 0.80 1.40
N TYR A 50 -4.09 0.69 2.10
CA TYR A 50 -2.83 1.30 1.67
C TYR A 50 -2.42 0.82 0.28
N ASN A 51 -2.37 -0.50 0.06
CA ASN A 51 -1.95 -1.07 -1.22
C ASN A 51 -2.87 -0.62 -2.36
N ILE A 52 -4.18 -0.50 -2.11
CA ILE A 52 -5.14 0.00 -3.10
C ILE A 52 -4.92 1.49 -3.39
N GLY A 53 -4.58 2.29 -2.39
CA GLY A 53 -4.17 3.69 -2.60
C GLY A 53 -2.96 3.78 -3.55
N VAL A 54 -1.95 2.93 -3.35
CA VAL A 54 -0.78 2.88 -4.26
C VAL A 54 -1.19 2.48 -5.69
N LEU A 55 -2.09 1.51 -5.84
CA LEU A 55 -2.61 1.12 -7.16
C LEU A 55 -3.38 2.26 -7.83
N PHE A 56 -4.18 3.02 -7.09
CA PHE A 56 -4.90 4.17 -7.64
C PHE A 56 -3.95 5.28 -8.07
N TRP A 57 -2.88 5.51 -7.32
CA TRP A 57 -1.83 6.43 -7.76
C TRP A 57 -1.15 5.94 -9.05
N GLU A 58 -0.82 4.65 -9.18
CA GLU A 58 -0.23 4.07 -10.40
C GLU A 58 -1.17 4.21 -11.60
N LEU A 59 -2.47 3.98 -11.42
CA LEU A 59 -3.48 4.19 -12.47
C LEU A 59 -3.57 5.66 -12.88
N SER A 60 -3.44 6.58 -11.92
CA SER A 60 -3.47 8.02 -12.16
C SER A 60 -2.24 8.52 -12.90
N SER A 61 -1.06 7.99 -12.54
CA SER A 61 0.22 8.39 -13.10
C SER A 61 0.53 7.69 -14.43
N GLY A 62 -0.02 6.49 -14.64
CA GLY A 62 0.36 5.59 -15.73
C GLY A 62 1.76 5.00 -15.58
N VAL A 63 2.39 5.12 -14.40
CA VAL A 63 3.78 4.74 -14.14
C VAL A 63 3.88 3.90 -12.86
N PRO A 64 4.67 2.81 -12.85
CA PRO A 64 4.87 2.01 -11.65
C PRO A 64 5.39 2.84 -10.46
N PRO A 65 5.00 2.52 -9.21
CA PRO A 65 5.53 3.22 -8.04
C PRO A 65 7.04 3.02 -7.92
N PHE A 66 7.76 4.07 -7.50
CA PHE A 66 9.23 4.14 -7.43
C PHE A 66 9.96 3.67 -8.70
N ASN A 67 9.43 3.99 -9.88
CA ASN A 67 9.99 3.55 -11.16
C ASN A 67 11.48 3.92 -11.33
N GLU A 68 11.96 5.02 -10.74
CA GLU A 68 13.38 5.40 -10.77
C GLU A 68 14.30 4.42 -10.03
N PHE A 69 13.75 3.61 -9.11
CA PHE A 69 14.46 2.62 -8.31
C PHE A 69 14.07 1.18 -8.67
N LYS A 70 13.50 0.97 -9.87
CA LYS A 70 13.10 -0.34 -10.37
C LYS A 70 14.22 -1.37 -10.16
N ASN A 71 13.85 -2.55 -9.66
CA ASN A 71 14.75 -3.65 -9.33
C ASN A 71 15.79 -3.34 -8.23
N ASN A 72 15.59 -2.28 -7.44
CA ASN A 72 16.44 -1.98 -6.28
C ASN A 72 15.61 -1.88 -4.99
N PRO A 73 15.24 -3.03 -4.38
CA PRO A 73 14.44 -3.08 -3.16
C PRO A 73 15.00 -2.24 -2.02
N THR A 74 16.33 -2.21 -1.86
CA THR A 74 16.98 -1.41 -0.81
C THR A 74 16.74 0.09 -0.99
N LYS A 75 16.86 0.61 -2.22
CA LYS A 75 16.57 2.02 -2.51
C LYS A 75 15.08 2.33 -2.35
N ILE A 76 14.20 1.42 -2.78
CA ILE A 76 12.75 1.54 -2.60
C ILE A 76 12.39 1.64 -1.11
N SER A 77 12.86 0.70 -0.29
CA SER A 77 12.61 0.71 1.16
C SER A 77 13.14 1.98 1.82
N ASN A 78 14.34 2.42 1.46
CA ASN A 78 14.92 3.66 1.98
C ASN A 78 14.12 4.90 1.57
N ARG A 79 13.59 4.94 0.34
CA ARG A 79 12.75 6.03 -0.14
C ARG A 79 11.40 6.04 0.57
N LEU A 80 10.77 4.87 0.69
CA LEU A 80 9.48 4.68 1.34
C LEU A 80 9.50 5.17 2.80
N CYS A 81 10.58 4.93 3.54
CA CYS A 81 10.78 5.45 4.90
C CYS A 81 10.83 6.98 4.97
N LYS A 82 11.13 7.67 3.86
CA LYS A 82 11.15 9.14 3.74
C LYS A 82 9.87 9.70 3.12
N GLY A 83 8.90 8.85 2.81
CA GLY A 83 7.64 9.22 2.17
C GLY A 83 7.52 8.69 0.74
N ARG A 84 6.28 8.75 0.25
CA ARG A 84 5.87 8.29 -1.07
C ARG A 84 6.04 9.36 -2.15
N GLU A 85 5.66 8.98 -3.36
CA GLU A 85 5.50 9.82 -4.53
C GLU A 85 4.52 10.98 -4.27
N HIS A 86 4.61 12.01 -5.11
CA HIS A 86 3.72 13.16 -5.05
C HIS A 86 2.40 12.89 -5.79
N PRO A 87 1.29 13.56 -5.41
CA PRO A 87 0.06 13.53 -6.18
C PRO A 87 0.28 13.99 -7.63
N ILE A 88 -0.48 13.41 -8.56
CA ILE A 88 -0.32 13.65 -10.00
C ILE A 88 -1.16 14.85 -10.44
N GLU A 89 -0.51 15.87 -10.99
CA GLU A 89 -1.18 17.04 -11.56
C GLU A 89 -2.14 16.64 -12.69
N GLY A 90 -3.31 17.26 -12.74
CA GLY A 90 -4.36 16.94 -13.70
C GLY A 90 -5.27 15.76 -13.30
N THR A 91 -4.94 15.04 -12.23
CA THR A 91 -5.86 14.06 -11.64
C THR A 91 -7.03 14.78 -10.96
N PRO A 92 -8.30 14.33 -11.12
CA PRO A 92 -9.42 14.90 -10.38
C PRO A 92 -9.14 14.95 -8.87
N ILE A 93 -9.42 16.09 -8.22
CA ILE A 93 -9.02 16.33 -6.83
C ILE A 93 -9.58 15.28 -5.87
N ASP A 94 -10.80 14.80 -6.11
CA ASP A 94 -11.43 13.76 -5.29
C ASP A 94 -10.66 12.44 -5.38
N PHE A 95 -10.17 12.09 -6.58
CA PHE A 95 -9.36 10.90 -6.78
C PHE A 95 -7.96 11.06 -6.14
N GLN A 96 -7.38 12.27 -6.18
CA GLN A 96 -6.15 12.56 -5.45
C GLN A 96 -6.34 12.40 -3.94
N ASN A 97 -7.41 12.97 -3.39
CA ASN A 97 -7.75 12.85 -1.97
C ASN A 97 -7.97 11.39 -1.59
N LEU A 98 -8.60 10.59 -2.45
CA LEU A 98 -8.87 9.17 -2.22
C LEU A 98 -7.59 8.37 -2.03
N TYR A 99 -6.67 8.39 -3.00
CA TYR A 99 -5.44 7.61 -2.87
C TYR A 99 -4.50 8.19 -1.81
N THR A 100 -4.52 9.53 -1.59
CA THR A 100 -3.68 10.14 -0.55
C THR A 100 -4.14 9.85 0.86
N ALA A 101 -5.45 9.77 1.10
CA ALA A 101 -6.00 9.32 2.38
C ALA A 101 -5.71 7.83 2.62
N ALA A 102 -5.80 6.99 1.59
CA ALA A 102 -5.53 5.56 1.70
C ALA A 102 -4.07 5.22 2.06
N TRP A 103 -3.10 5.99 1.56
CA TRP A 103 -1.68 5.70 1.82
C TRP A 103 -1.06 6.50 2.99
N ASP A 104 -1.88 7.05 3.90
CA ASP A 104 -1.39 7.79 5.06
C ASP A 104 -0.39 6.96 5.88
N GLY A 105 0.66 7.60 6.40
CA GLY A 105 1.69 6.94 7.19
C GLY A 105 1.17 6.34 8.52
N SER A 106 0.01 6.81 8.99
CA SER A 106 -0.71 6.28 10.16
C SER A 106 -1.87 5.40 9.69
N PRO A 107 -1.83 4.07 9.88
CA PRO A 107 -2.91 3.16 9.51
C PRO A 107 -4.28 3.57 10.05
N ASP A 108 -4.33 4.08 11.28
CA ASP A 108 -5.59 4.47 11.94
C ASP A 108 -6.25 5.71 11.31
N LYS A 109 -5.50 6.49 10.52
CA LYS A 109 -6.03 7.63 9.76
C LYS A 109 -6.53 7.25 8.37
N ARG A 110 -6.23 6.04 7.91
CA ARG A 110 -6.67 5.56 6.60
C ARG A 110 -8.18 5.28 6.66
N PRO A 111 -8.94 5.63 5.62
CA PRO A 111 -10.36 5.33 5.56
C PRO A 111 -10.58 3.81 5.66
N ASN A 112 -11.70 3.41 6.25
CA ASN A 112 -12.10 2.01 6.15
C ASN A 112 -12.64 1.72 4.74
N PHE A 113 -12.70 0.45 4.34
CA PHE A 113 -13.19 0.06 3.02
C PHE A 113 -14.59 0.59 2.66
N LYS A 114 -15.48 0.76 3.64
CA LYS A 114 -16.83 1.27 3.38
C LYS A 114 -16.81 2.77 3.05
N GLU A 115 -15.88 3.53 3.60
CA GLU A 115 -15.67 4.94 3.26
C GLU A 115 -14.93 5.05 1.94
N PHE A 116 -13.89 4.23 1.77
CA PHE A 116 -13.07 4.18 0.57
C PHE A 116 -13.89 3.82 -0.69
N ALA A 117 -14.84 2.89 -0.58
CA ALA A 117 -15.68 2.46 -1.70
C ALA A 117 -16.89 3.40 -2.01
N LYS A 118 -17.13 4.42 -1.18
CA LYS A 118 -18.19 5.42 -1.38
C LYS A 118 -17.69 6.72 -2.01
N SER A 119 -16.37 6.84 -2.15
CA SER A 119 -15.68 8.03 -2.65
C SER A 119 -15.64 8.05 -4.17
#